data_AF-A0A652LA62-F1
#
_entry.id   AF-A0A652LA62-F1
#
_cell.length_a   1.000
_cell.length_b   1.000
_cell.length_c   1.000
_cell.angle_alpha   90.00
_cell.angle_beta   90.00
_cell.angle_gamma   90.00
#
_symmetry.space_group_name_H-M   'P 1'
#
loop_
_entity.id
_entity.type
_entity.pdbx_description
1 polymer ?
#
loop_
_entity_poly.entity_id
_entity_poly.type
_entity_poly.pdbx_seq_one_letter_code
_entity_poly.pdbx_strand_id
1 'polypeptide(L)'
;MDLTVLYRGPLASCDYDCPYCPFAKRRDSGEQLRSDRAALERFTAWAAAQTGDRLSVLFTPWGEGLVRSWYRKALVELSRLEHIGRVAIQTNLSGRTGWLAEADRDKAALWCTYHPGQTPYERFLGRCRELTDLGVRYSVGIVGLDDHLEEARRLRAALPPEVYLWVNAAEGHTYTDEQADLWTALDPLFPYSRHPHRSAGLPCRTGESVVSVDGDGTVRRCHFVRAELGNLYDGSYRSALGPRGCPLAVCDCHIGYVHLETLPLYDVFAGGVLERIPARPVGEPARPVREPTPGGLTSPDPARRRLPLAGP
;
A
#
# COMPACT_ATOMS: atom_id res chain seq x y z
N MET A 1 20.29 -0.54 -2.34
CA MET A 1 19.34 -1.58 -1.86
C MET A 1 17.96 -1.29 -2.45
N ASP A 2 17.03 -2.26 -2.42
CA ASP A 2 15.61 -2.01 -2.68
C ASP A 2 14.89 -1.84 -1.34
N LEU A 3 14.35 -0.65 -1.06
CA LEU A 3 13.70 -0.34 0.22
C LEU A 3 12.29 0.20 0.01
N THR A 4 11.32 -0.44 0.66
CA THR A 4 9.97 0.10 0.83
C THR A 4 9.87 0.88 2.12
N VAL A 5 9.35 2.10 2.04
CA VAL A 5 9.13 2.98 3.19
C VAL A 5 7.64 3.26 3.35
N LEU A 6 7.08 2.82 4.47
CA LEU A 6 5.73 3.14 4.93
C LEU A 6 5.82 4.41 5.79
N TYR A 7 5.57 5.56 5.18
CA TYR A 7 5.68 6.86 5.86
C TYR A 7 4.36 7.23 6.54
N ARG A 8 4.44 7.63 7.81
CA ARG A 8 3.32 8.17 8.58
C ARG A 8 3.72 9.44 9.32
N GLY A 9 3.42 10.58 8.70
CA GLY A 9 3.59 11.90 9.31
C GLY A 9 2.61 12.18 10.46
N PRO A 10 2.71 13.35 11.10
CA PRO A 10 1.88 13.71 12.24
C PRO A 10 0.47 14.18 11.88
N LEU A 11 0.12 14.34 10.59
CA LEU A 11 -1.24 14.70 10.15
C LEU A 11 -2.28 13.77 10.78
N ALA A 12 -3.19 14.34 11.58
CA ALA A 12 -4.30 13.62 12.20
C ALA A 12 -5.68 14.10 11.70
N SER A 13 -5.72 15.22 10.97
CA SER A 13 -6.97 15.78 10.46
C SER A 13 -7.46 15.16 9.16
N CYS A 14 -8.77 14.89 9.12
CA CYS A 14 -9.49 14.40 7.95
C CYS A 14 -10.68 15.33 7.66
N ASP A 15 -11.09 15.39 6.40
CA ASP A 15 -12.30 16.09 5.95
C ASP A 15 -13.57 15.23 6.08
N TYR A 16 -13.41 13.94 6.41
CA TYR A 16 -14.49 13.01 6.77
C TYR A 16 -14.51 12.73 8.27
N ASP A 17 -15.68 12.33 8.77
CA ASP A 17 -15.95 11.97 10.15
C ASP A 17 -16.59 10.57 10.26
N CYS A 18 -16.07 9.59 9.52
CA CYS A 18 -16.61 8.22 9.48
C CYS A 18 -16.79 7.62 10.90
N PRO A 19 -17.98 7.10 11.27
CA PRO A 19 -18.24 6.59 12.63
C PRO A 19 -17.40 5.36 13.01
N TYR A 20 -16.98 4.58 12.01
CA TYR A 20 -16.16 3.37 12.17
C TYR A 20 -14.65 3.61 12.01
N CYS A 21 -14.20 4.87 11.87
CA CYS A 21 -12.77 5.15 11.74
C CYS A 21 -12.05 4.88 13.07
N PRO A 22 -10.99 4.04 13.10
CA PRO A 22 -10.22 3.78 14.33
C PRO A 22 -9.34 4.97 14.73
N PHE A 23 -9.19 5.96 13.84
CA PHE A 23 -8.37 7.14 14.11
C PHE A 23 -9.22 8.24 14.74
N ALA A 24 -8.65 8.89 15.77
CA ALA A 24 -9.32 9.99 16.46
C ALA A 24 -9.55 11.15 15.48
N LYS A 25 -10.83 11.54 15.32
CA LYS A 25 -11.26 12.67 14.47
C LYS A 25 -10.80 13.98 15.09
N ARG A 26 -9.59 14.42 14.77
CA ARG A 26 -9.01 15.66 15.31
C ARG A 26 -8.95 16.71 14.22
N ARG A 27 -9.19 17.96 14.58
CA ARG A 27 -8.83 19.10 13.74
C ARG A 27 -7.45 19.54 14.15
N ASP A 28 -6.52 19.54 13.21
CA ASP A 28 -5.18 20.06 13.43
C ASP A 28 -5.23 21.59 13.45
N SER A 29 -4.55 22.18 14.42
CA SER A 29 -4.30 23.61 14.47
C SER A 29 -3.38 24.03 13.31
N GLY A 30 -3.31 25.34 13.04
CA GLY A 30 -2.39 25.86 12.03
C GLY A 30 -0.91 25.52 12.33
N GLU A 31 -0.54 25.39 13.61
CA GLU A 31 0.80 24.97 14.02
C GLU A 31 1.05 23.49 13.75
N GLN A 32 0.08 22.62 14.07
CA GLN A 32 0.17 21.19 13.77
C GLN A 32 0.28 20.94 12.26
N LEU A 33 -0.47 21.68 11.44
CA LEU A 33 -0.35 21.60 9.97
C LEU A 33 0.99 22.10 9.44
N ARG A 34 1.60 23.12 10.06
CA ARG A 34 2.96 23.56 9.71
C ARG A 34 4.00 22.50 10.08
N SER A 35 3.84 21.86 11.24
CA SER A 35 4.71 20.77 11.69
C SER A 35 4.60 19.56 10.76
N ASP A 36 3.38 19.14 10.39
CA ASP A 36 3.16 18.08 9.40
C ASP A 36 3.80 18.38 8.06
N ARG A 37 3.60 19.59 7.54
CA ARG A 37 4.23 20.02 6.29
C ARG A 37 5.75 19.95 6.39
N ALA A 38 6.35 20.45 7.46
CA ALA A 38 7.80 20.41 7.65
C ALA A 38 8.34 18.98 7.76
N ALA A 39 7.62 18.09 8.44
CA ALA A 39 7.97 16.68 8.55
C ALA A 39 7.92 15.98 7.17
N LEU A 40 6.91 16.25 6.35
CA LEU A 40 6.81 15.71 5.00
C LEU A 40 7.90 16.27 4.07
N GLU A 41 8.14 17.58 4.12
CA GLU A 41 9.20 18.24 3.33
C GLU A 41 10.58 17.67 3.69
N ARG A 42 10.85 17.42 4.97
CA ARG A 42 12.10 16.76 5.42
C ARG A 42 12.22 15.32 4.89
N PHE A 43 11.15 14.54 4.98
CA PHE A 43 11.13 13.17 4.46
C PHE A 43 11.35 13.12 2.94
N THR A 44 10.65 13.96 2.18
CA THR A 44 10.76 14.01 0.72
C THR A 44 12.14 14.50 0.27
N ALA A 45 12.74 15.46 0.99
CA ALA A 45 14.12 15.89 0.76
C ALA A 45 15.12 14.74 1.00
N TRP A 46 14.94 13.97 2.07
CA TRP A 46 15.73 12.75 2.31
C TRP A 46 15.57 11.73 1.18
N ALA A 47 14.33 11.43 0.78
CA ALA A 47 14.05 10.44 -0.26
C ALA A 47 14.66 10.86 -1.60
N ALA A 48 14.63 12.16 -1.92
CA ALA A 48 15.27 12.70 -3.11
C ALA A 48 16.80 12.57 -3.11
N ALA A 49 17.44 12.74 -1.95
CA ALA A 49 18.89 12.61 -1.81
C ALA A 49 19.40 11.16 -1.83
N GLN A 50 18.51 10.19 -1.60
CA GLN A 50 18.88 8.77 -1.41
C GLN A 50 19.06 8.01 -2.74
N THR A 51 19.90 8.53 -3.64
CA THR A 51 20.07 8.00 -5.01
C THR A 51 20.82 6.66 -5.09
N GLY A 52 21.51 6.25 -4.03
CA GLY A 52 22.19 4.94 -3.96
C GLY A 52 21.25 3.75 -3.72
N ASP A 53 19.97 4.01 -3.41
CA ASP A 53 18.96 2.99 -3.18
C ASP A 53 17.78 3.18 -4.14
N ARG A 54 17.11 2.09 -4.49
CA ARG A 54 15.81 2.14 -5.14
C ARG A 54 14.73 2.17 -4.06
N LEU A 55 13.90 3.20 -4.06
CA LEU A 55 12.88 3.38 -3.02
C LEU A 55 11.48 3.15 -3.59
N SER A 56 10.60 2.60 -2.77
CA SER A 56 9.15 2.65 -2.96
C SER A 56 8.49 3.22 -1.72
N VAL A 57 7.55 4.14 -1.87
CA VAL A 57 6.98 4.89 -0.76
C VAL A 57 5.48 4.69 -0.70
N LEU A 58 4.97 4.31 0.46
CA LEU A 58 3.53 4.35 0.78
C LEU A 58 3.29 5.37 1.90
N PHE A 59 2.53 6.41 1.59
CA PHE A 59 2.02 7.35 2.57
C PHE A 59 0.78 6.76 3.25
N THR A 60 0.83 6.62 4.58
CA THR A 60 -0.28 6.11 5.43
C THR A 60 -0.68 7.14 6.49
N PRO A 61 -1.16 8.34 6.10
CA PRO A 61 -1.52 9.39 7.05
C PRO A 61 -2.60 8.92 8.03
N TRP A 62 -2.61 9.46 9.27
CA TRP A 62 -3.72 9.19 10.21
C TRP A 62 -5.01 9.92 9.78
N GLY A 63 -4.87 11.04 9.07
CA GLY A 63 -5.96 11.80 8.46
C GLY A 63 -6.00 11.68 6.93
N GLU A 64 -6.65 12.63 6.27
CA GLU A 64 -6.69 12.67 4.80
C GLU A 64 -5.54 13.52 4.26
N GLY A 65 -4.52 12.89 3.69
CA GLY A 65 -3.34 13.60 3.17
C GLY A 65 -3.67 14.49 1.96
N LEU A 66 -4.51 14.02 1.03
CA LEU A 66 -4.66 14.66 -0.28
C LEU A 66 -5.52 15.92 -0.28
N VAL A 67 -6.20 16.26 0.83
CA VAL A 67 -6.78 17.61 1.01
C VAL A 67 -5.68 18.67 1.14
N ARG A 68 -4.48 18.29 1.57
CA ARG A 68 -3.32 19.18 1.74
C ARG A 68 -2.48 19.24 0.47
N SER A 69 -2.12 20.46 0.05
CA SER A 69 -1.34 20.66 -1.19
C SER A 69 0.07 20.07 -1.13
N TRP A 70 0.69 20.03 0.05
CA TRP A 70 2.04 19.50 0.22
C TRP A 70 2.14 17.99 0.00
N TYR A 71 1.11 17.20 0.35
CA TYR A 71 1.06 15.77 -0.01
C TYR A 71 0.94 15.56 -1.52
N ARG A 72 0.08 16.33 -2.19
CA ARG A 72 -0.06 16.27 -3.66
C ARG A 72 1.26 16.59 -4.37
N LYS A 73 1.92 17.67 -3.93
CA LYS A 73 3.25 18.07 -4.41
C LYS A 73 4.29 16.97 -4.18
N ALA A 74 4.33 16.39 -2.98
CA ALA A 74 5.24 15.30 -2.64
C ALA A 74 5.07 14.09 -3.57
N LEU A 75 3.84 13.67 -3.86
CA LEU A 75 3.59 12.56 -4.80
C LEU A 75 4.11 12.87 -6.20
N VAL A 76 3.83 14.07 -6.72
CA VAL A 76 4.32 14.49 -8.05
C VAL A 76 5.85 14.50 -8.09
N GLU A 77 6.49 15.15 -7.12
CA GLU A 77 7.94 15.29 -7.08
C GLU A 77 8.64 13.94 -6.95
N LEU A 78 8.22 13.09 -6.01
CA LEU A 78 8.81 11.77 -5.84
C LEU A 78 8.59 10.87 -7.05
N SER A 79 7.42 10.94 -7.70
CA SER A 79 7.14 10.10 -8.88
C SER A 79 8.13 10.36 -10.02
N ARG A 80 8.66 11.59 -10.15
CA ARG A 80 9.57 11.95 -11.25
C ARG A 80 11.03 11.56 -11.02
N LEU A 81 11.39 11.11 -9.82
CA LEU A 81 12.75 10.73 -9.49
C LEU A 81 13.09 9.34 -10.03
N GLU A 82 14.28 9.17 -10.61
CA GLU A 82 14.71 7.95 -11.28
C GLU A 82 14.73 6.74 -10.35
N HIS A 83 15.27 6.91 -9.14
CA HIS A 83 15.44 5.85 -8.14
C HIS A 83 14.14 5.52 -7.38
N ILE A 84 13.06 6.29 -7.58
CA ILE A 84 11.75 5.96 -7.02
C ILE A 84 11.03 4.99 -7.97
N GLY A 85 10.74 3.78 -7.47
CA GLY A 85 10.03 2.74 -8.21
C GLY A 85 8.50 2.84 -8.14
N ARG A 86 7.96 3.28 -7.00
CA ARG A 86 6.52 3.43 -6.74
C ARG A 86 6.32 4.50 -5.67
N VAL A 87 5.32 5.35 -5.85
CA VAL A 87 4.84 6.27 -4.81
C VAL A 87 3.33 6.15 -4.72
N ALA A 88 2.83 5.77 -3.54
CA ALA A 88 1.43 5.53 -3.30
C ALA A 88 0.94 6.21 -2.02
N ILE A 89 -0.36 6.44 -1.91
CA ILE A 89 -0.99 7.03 -0.73
C ILE A 89 -2.37 6.45 -0.48
N GLN A 90 -2.68 6.24 0.80
CA GLN A 90 -4.05 5.95 1.24
C GLN A 90 -4.87 7.24 1.27
N THR A 91 -6.05 7.22 0.65
CA THR A 91 -6.92 8.40 0.53
C THR A 91 -8.40 8.00 0.50
N ASN A 92 -9.26 8.89 0.99
CA ASN A 92 -10.71 8.83 0.82
C ASN A 92 -11.20 9.37 -0.55
N LEU A 93 -10.28 9.87 -1.39
CA LEU A 93 -10.54 10.43 -2.73
C LEU A 93 -11.51 11.63 -2.75
N SER A 94 -11.59 12.41 -1.66
CA SER A 94 -12.50 13.56 -1.57
C SER A 94 -12.09 14.76 -2.44
N GLY A 95 -10.78 14.90 -2.67
CA GLY A 95 -10.12 16.01 -3.34
C GLY A 95 -10.25 16.02 -4.87
N ARG A 96 -9.65 17.05 -5.50
CA ARG A 96 -9.49 17.11 -6.96
C ARG A 96 -8.33 16.21 -7.39
N THR A 97 -8.44 15.59 -8.57
CA THR A 97 -7.46 14.63 -9.12
C THR A 97 -6.53 15.23 -10.17
N GLY A 98 -6.91 16.36 -10.78
CA GLY A 98 -6.21 16.92 -11.96
C GLY A 98 -4.72 17.24 -11.78
N TRP A 99 -4.23 17.40 -10.55
CA TRP A 99 -2.80 17.56 -10.25
C TRP A 99 -1.96 16.32 -10.63
N LEU A 100 -2.59 15.14 -10.75
CA LEU A 100 -1.93 13.92 -11.19
C LEU A 100 -1.48 13.96 -12.66
N ALA A 101 -2.01 14.89 -13.46
CA ALA A 101 -1.50 15.14 -14.81
C ALA A 101 -0.02 15.57 -14.82
N GLU A 102 0.47 16.09 -13.69
CA GLU A 102 1.87 16.46 -13.51
C GLU A 102 2.73 15.28 -13.01
N ALA A 103 2.15 14.21 -12.49
CA ALA A 103 2.90 13.07 -11.96
C ALA A 103 3.46 12.16 -13.06
N ASP A 104 4.51 11.41 -12.74
CA ASP A 104 4.83 10.19 -13.49
C ASP A 104 3.79 9.11 -13.09
N ARG A 105 2.85 8.86 -13.99
CA ARG A 105 1.66 8.01 -13.75
C ARG A 105 1.98 6.51 -13.75
N ASP A 106 3.15 6.12 -14.26
CA ASP A 106 3.62 4.74 -14.16
C ASP A 106 4.10 4.42 -12.75
N LYS A 107 4.51 5.45 -11.98
CA LYS A 107 5.02 5.34 -10.60
C LYS A 107 4.04 5.82 -9.54
N ALA A 108 3.24 6.84 -9.82
CA ALA A 108 2.22 7.32 -8.89
C ALA A 108 0.98 6.41 -8.89
N ALA A 109 0.51 6.02 -7.70
CA ALA A 109 -0.70 5.21 -7.54
C ALA A 109 -1.52 5.63 -6.33
N LEU A 110 -2.83 5.37 -6.33
CA LEU A 110 -3.72 5.68 -5.21
C LEU A 110 -4.36 4.44 -4.61
N TRP A 111 -4.38 4.36 -3.29
CA TRP A 111 -5.19 3.40 -2.54
C TRP A 111 -6.43 4.14 -2.03
N CYS A 112 -7.54 4.03 -2.76
CA CYS A 112 -8.76 4.81 -2.48
C CYS A 112 -9.77 4.03 -1.64
N THR A 113 -10.38 4.69 -0.66
CA THR A 113 -11.47 4.11 0.15
C THR A 113 -12.76 4.90 -0.06
N TYR A 114 -13.83 4.22 -0.47
CA TYR A 114 -15.18 4.76 -0.48
C TYR A 114 -15.79 4.64 0.91
N HIS A 115 -16.33 5.75 1.41
CA HIS A 115 -17.01 5.82 2.69
C HIS A 115 -18.48 6.22 2.46
N PRO A 116 -19.41 5.24 2.44
CA PRO A 116 -20.84 5.53 2.38
C PRO A 116 -21.24 6.55 3.47
N GLY A 117 -22.08 7.51 3.09
CA GLY A 117 -22.53 8.60 3.99
C GLY A 117 -21.59 9.79 4.12
N GLN A 118 -20.33 9.69 3.69
CA GLN A 118 -19.36 10.81 3.75
C GLN A 118 -19.24 11.60 2.45
N THR A 119 -19.64 10.99 1.33
CA THR A 119 -19.66 11.63 0.02
C THR A 119 -20.77 11.07 -0.85
N PRO A 120 -21.41 11.88 -1.72
CA PRO A 120 -22.33 11.35 -2.71
C PRO A 120 -21.66 10.30 -3.59
N TYR A 121 -22.34 9.17 -3.80
CA TYR A 121 -21.84 8.05 -4.62
C TYR A 121 -21.30 8.52 -6.00
N GLU A 122 -22.11 9.29 -6.74
CA GLU A 122 -21.73 9.76 -8.08
C GLU A 122 -20.51 10.69 -8.08
N ARG A 123 -20.27 11.41 -6.98
CA ARG A 123 -19.07 12.23 -6.83
C ARG A 123 -17.83 11.36 -6.70
N PHE A 124 -17.87 10.32 -5.87
CA PHE A 124 -16.75 9.38 -5.72
C PHE A 124 -16.48 8.62 -7.02
N LEU A 125 -17.54 8.10 -7.67
CA LEU A 125 -17.43 7.41 -8.95
C LEU A 125 -16.90 8.34 -10.06
N GLY A 126 -17.32 9.60 -10.07
CA GLY A 126 -16.76 10.63 -10.95
C GLY A 126 -15.24 10.79 -10.78
N ARG A 127 -14.74 10.79 -9.54
CA ARG A 127 -13.29 10.80 -9.28
C ARG A 127 -12.58 9.55 -9.79
N CYS A 128 -13.19 8.37 -9.64
CA CYS A 128 -12.64 7.14 -10.19
C CYS A 128 -12.51 7.21 -11.73
N ARG A 129 -13.54 7.74 -12.41
CA ARG A 129 -13.50 7.96 -13.87
C ARG A 129 -12.37 8.92 -14.26
N GLU A 130 -12.22 10.04 -13.55
CA GLU A 130 -11.12 10.98 -13.78
C GLU A 130 -9.74 10.31 -13.63
N LEU A 131 -9.55 9.41 -12.66
CA LEU A 131 -8.30 8.65 -12.50
C LEU A 131 -8.06 7.69 -13.66
N THR A 132 -9.11 7.01 -14.12
CA THR A 132 -9.07 6.11 -15.29
C THR A 132 -8.70 6.90 -16.54
N ASP A 133 -9.35 8.03 -16.80
CA ASP A 133 -9.09 8.88 -17.97
C ASP A 133 -7.67 9.45 -17.95
N LEU A 134 -7.14 9.76 -16.76
CA LEU A 134 -5.76 10.17 -16.59
C LEU A 134 -4.77 9.02 -16.73
N GLY A 135 -5.19 7.76 -16.73
CA GLY A 135 -4.30 6.59 -16.73
C GLY A 135 -3.52 6.41 -15.42
N VAL A 136 -4.04 6.91 -14.30
CA VAL A 136 -3.43 6.73 -12.98
C VAL A 136 -3.84 5.36 -12.43
N ARG A 137 -2.89 4.61 -11.86
CA ARG A 137 -3.20 3.35 -11.18
C ARG A 137 -3.91 3.61 -9.85
N TYR A 138 -5.03 2.94 -9.60
CA TYR A 138 -5.71 3.02 -8.31
C TYR A 138 -6.45 1.74 -7.95
N SER A 139 -6.60 1.50 -6.65
CA SER A 139 -7.55 0.53 -6.10
C SER A 139 -8.69 1.25 -5.40
N VAL A 140 -9.85 0.60 -5.31
CA VAL A 140 -11.00 1.11 -4.56
C VAL A 140 -11.34 0.10 -3.48
N GLY A 141 -11.73 0.55 -2.30
CA GLY A 141 -12.35 -0.35 -1.36
C GLY A 141 -13.31 0.28 -0.41
N ILE A 142 -13.88 -0.60 0.41
CA ILE A 142 -15.00 -0.30 1.29
C ILE A 142 -14.88 -1.14 2.56
N VAL A 143 -15.40 -0.63 3.66
CA VAL A 143 -15.49 -1.38 4.92
C VAL A 143 -16.67 -2.35 4.83
N GLY A 144 -16.45 -3.62 5.15
CA GLY A 144 -17.46 -4.67 5.08
C GLY A 144 -18.45 -4.60 6.24
N LEU A 145 -19.37 -3.63 6.22
CA LEU A 145 -20.53 -3.58 7.12
C LEU A 145 -21.78 -3.92 6.32
N ASP A 146 -22.76 -4.58 6.93
CA ASP A 146 -23.99 -5.02 6.25
C ASP A 146 -24.66 -3.87 5.46
N ASP A 147 -24.75 -2.67 6.06
CA ASP A 147 -25.31 -1.46 5.43
C ASP A 147 -24.52 -0.96 4.22
N HIS A 148 -23.28 -1.40 4.04
CA HIS A 148 -22.42 -1.02 2.91
C HIS A 148 -22.48 -2.00 1.74
N LEU A 149 -23.13 -3.16 1.89
CA LEU A 149 -23.06 -4.24 0.90
C LEU A 149 -23.68 -3.83 -0.45
N GLU A 150 -24.81 -3.15 -0.45
CA GLU A 150 -25.45 -2.69 -1.69
C GLU A 150 -24.62 -1.62 -2.41
N GLU A 151 -23.99 -0.71 -1.66
CA GLU A 151 -23.05 0.27 -2.20
C GLU A 151 -21.82 -0.42 -2.81
N ALA A 152 -21.31 -1.48 -2.18
CA ALA A 152 -20.19 -2.27 -2.70
C ALA A 152 -20.55 -2.99 -4.01
N ARG A 153 -21.73 -3.60 -4.09
CA ARG A 153 -22.26 -4.21 -5.33
C ARG A 153 -22.39 -3.17 -6.44
N ARG A 154 -22.94 -1.99 -6.11
CA ARG A 154 -23.07 -0.87 -7.03
C ARG A 154 -21.71 -0.38 -7.52
N LEU A 155 -20.70 -0.24 -6.64
CA LEU A 155 -19.33 0.07 -7.03
C LEU A 155 -18.77 -0.98 -7.99
N ARG A 156 -18.89 -2.28 -7.68
CA ARG A 156 -18.34 -3.32 -8.55
C ARG A 156 -18.94 -3.28 -9.95
N ALA A 157 -20.25 -3.06 -10.05
CA ALA A 157 -20.95 -2.95 -11.33
C ALA A 157 -20.54 -1.71 -12.14
N ALA A 158 -20.16 -0.62 -11.48
CA ALA A 158 -19.86 0.66 -12.13
C ALA A 158 -18.36 0.90 -12.41
N LEU A 159 -17.46 0.27 -11.63
CA LEU A 159 -16.02 0.39 -11.80
C LEU A 159 -15.53 -0.45 -12.99
N PRO A 160 -14.53 0.02 -13.75
CA PRO A 160 -13.86 -0.80 -14.76
C PRO A 160 -13.41 -2.15 -14.18
N PRO A 161 -13.56 -3.28 -14.91
CA PRO A 161 -13.24 -4.61 -14.39
C PRO A 161 -11.81 -4.75 -13.86
N GLU A 162 -10.86 -4.03 -14.46
CA GLU A 162 -9.44 -4.00 -14.09
C GLU A 162 -9.16 -3.25 -12.78
N VAL A 163 -10.06 -2.37 -12.34
CA VAL A 163 -9.94 -1.67 -11.06
C VAL A 163 -10.32 -2.65 -9.96
N TYR A 164 -9.34 -3.01 -9.13
CA TYR A 164 -9.59 -3.91 -8.02
C TYR A 164 -10.46 -3.24 -6.95
N LEU A 165 -11.58 -3.88 -6.64
CA LEU A 165 -12.45 -3.54 -5.52
C LEU A 165 -12.11 -4.46 -4.35
N TRP A 166 -11.52 -3.91 -3.31
CA TRP A 166 -11.22 -4.65 -2.10
C TRP A 166 -12.20 -4.36 -0.97
N VAL A 167 -12.37 -5.34 -0.08
CA VAL A 167 -13.18 -5.21 1.13
C VAL A 167 -12.24 -5.26 2.34
N ASN A 168 -12.42 -4.33 3.27
CA ASN A 168 -11.75 -4.37 4.57
C ASN A 168 -12.73 -4.88 5.62
N ALA A 169 -12.40 -5.97 6.29
CA ALA A 169 -13.17 -6.43 7.44
C ALA A 169 -13.27 -5.29 8.47
N ALA A 170 -14.46 -5.07 8.99
CA ALA A 170 -14.73 -4.04 9.97
C ALA A 170 -14.14 -4.46 11.32
N GLU A 171 -13.41 -3.54 11.95
CA GLU A 171 -12.83 -3.78 13.26
C GLU A 171 -13.93 -4.08 14.30
N GLY A 172 -13.74 -5.15 15.07
CA GLY A 172 -14.72 -5.60 16.07
C GLY A 172 -15.99 -6.23 15.50
N HIS A 173 -16.10 -6.42 14.18
CA HIS A 173 -17.25 -7.05 13.54
C HIS A 173 -16.97 -8.53 13.23
N THR A 174 -17.91 -9.40 13.58
CA THR A 174 -17.85 -10.83 13.28
C THR A 174 -18.79 -11.16 12.13
N TYR A 175 -18.29 -11.94 11.17
CA TYR A 175 -19.06 -12.41 10.03
C TYR A 175 -19.37 -13.89 10.20
N THR A 176 -20.63 -14.28 10.00
CA THR A 176 -20.97 -15.67 9.66
C THR A 176 -20.35 -16.06 8.32
N ASP A 177 -20.29 -17.35 8.01
CA ASP A 177 -19.77 -17.79 6.71
C ASP A 177 -20.68 -17.32 5.57
N GLU A 178 -22.00 -17.35 5.78
CA GLU A 178 -22.97 -16.84 4.81
C GLU A 178 -22.79 -15.33 4.55
N GLN A 179 -22.54 -14.52 5.59
CA GLN A 179 -22.23 -13.09 5.41
C GLN A 179 -20.89 -12.89 4.70
N ALA A 180 -19.88 -13.68 5.05
CA ALA A 180 -18.55 -13.57 4.46
C ALA A 180 -18.53 -13.98 2.98
N ASP A 181 -19.36 -14.92 2.56
CA ASP A 181 -19.49 -15.35 1.17
C ASP A 181 -19.98 -14.20 0.27
N LEU A 182 -20.88 -13.34 0.77
CA LEU A 182 -21.35 -12.15 0.04
C LEU A 182 -20.23 -11.16 -0.24
N TRP A 183 -19.31 -10.98 0.71
CA TRP A 183 -18.13 -10.13 0.55
C TRP A 183 -17.06 -10.79 -0.31
N THR A 184 -16.85 -12.11 -0.15
CA THR A 184 -15.88 -12.88 -0.93
C THR A 184 -16.26 -12.93 -2.41
N ALA A 185 -17.55 -12.90 -2.73
CA ALA A 185 -18.04 -12.78 -4.10
C ALA A 185 -17.66 -11.43 -4.76
N LEU A 186 -17.46 -10.37 -3.98
CA LEU A 186 -17.02 -9.06 -4.47
C LEU A 186 -15.49 -8.93 -4.47
N ASP A 187 -14.84 -9.45 -3.43
CA ASP A 187 -13.40 -9.46 -3.23
C ASP A 187 -12.94 -10.87 -2.83
N PRO A 188 -12.39 -11.68 -3.75
CA PRO A 188 -11.93 -13.03 -3.42
C PRO A 188 -10.76 -13.06 -2.43
N LEU A 189 -10.12 -11.92 -2.13
CA LEU A 189 -9.08 -11.81 -1.09
C LEU A 189 -9.66 -11.41 0.27
N PHE A 190 -10.97 -11.18 0.39
CA PHE A 190 -11.63 -10.85 1.64
C PHE A 190 -11.33 -11.83 2.79
N PRO A 191 -11.17 -13.16 2.57
CA PRO A 191 -10.77 -14.07 3.65
C PRO A 191 -9.46 -13.70 4.36
N TYR A 192 -8.49 -13.10 3.66
CA TYR A 192 -7.26 -12.58 4.28
C TYR A 192 -7.50 -11.36 5.16
N SER A 193 -8.53 -10.56 4.85
CA SER A 193 -8.94 -9.45 5.70
C SER A 193 -9.81 -9.89 6.88
N ARG A 194 -10.64 -10.92 6.70
CA ARG A 194 -11.59 -11.42 7.71
C ARG A 194 -10.88 -12.06 8.90
N HIS A 195 -9.80 -12.80 8.65
CA HIS A 195 -9.14 -13.59 9.69
C HIS A 195 -7.78 -13.00 10.08
N PRO A 196 -7.55 -12.75 11.37
CA PRO A 196 -6.22 -12.41 11.87
C PRO A 196 -5.23 -13.56 11.63
N HIS A 197 -3.99 -13.22 11.27
CA HIS A 197 -2.95 -14.17 10.93
C HIS A 197 -2.01 -14.42 12.11
N ARG A 198 -1.80 -15.68 12.48
CA ARG A 198 -0.73 -16.04 13.44
C ARG A 198 0.61 -15.60 12.84
N SER A 199 1.39 -14.82 13.58
CA SER A 199 2.62 -14.25 13.05
C SER A 199 3.86 -14.44 13.92
N ALA A 200 3.71 -14.82 15.20
CA ALA A 200 4.85 -14.95 16.11
C ALA A 200 5.96 -15.85 15.54
N GLY A 201 7.16 -15.29 15.42
CA GLY A 201 8.35 -15.98 14.91
C GLY A 201 8.35 -16.23 13.40
N LEU A 202 7.27 -15.96 12.67
CA LEU A 202 7.17 -16.20 11.23
C LEU A 202 7.93 -15.15 10.42
N PRO A 203 8.50 -15.54 9.26
CA PRO A 203 9.23 -14.63 8.38
C PRO A 203 8.34 -13.50 7.88
N CYS A 204 8.90 -12.29 7.90
CA CYS A 204 8.23 -11.07 7.49
C CYS A 204 9.26 -10.10 6.93
N ARG A 205 8.94 -9.49 5.79
CA ARG A 205 9.83 -8.54 5.08
C ARG A 205 10.09 -7.25 5.87
N THR A 206 9.28 -6.99 6.89
CA THR A 206 9.40 -5.81 7.76
C THR A 206 10.68 -5.84 8.58
N GLY A 207 11.48 -4.78 8.49
CA GLY A 207 12.79 -4.65 9.13
C GLY A 207 13.95 -5.14 8.29
N GLU A 208 13.71 -5.61 7.07
CA GLU A 208 14.74 -6.01 6.10
C GLU A 208 14.62 -5.15 4.83
N SER A 209 13.53 -5.33 4.08
CA SER A 209 13.26 -4.63 2.81
C SER A 209 12.05 -3.69 2.90
N VAL A 210 11.31 -3.72 4.01
CA VAL A 210 10.19 -2.82 4.31
C VAL A 210 10.41 -2.19 5.68
N VAL A 211 10.26 -0.87 5.80
CA VAL A 211 10.32 -0.16 7.09
C VAL A 211 9.17 0.82 7.23
N SER A 212 8.78 1.11 8.47
CA SER A 212 7.85 2.18 8.82
C SER A 212 8.62 3.36 9.38
N VAL A 213 8.28 4.58 8.95
CA VAL A 213 8.95 5.80 9.37
C VAL A 213 7.92 6.86 9.79
N ASP A 214 8.13 7.48 10.95
CA ASP A 214 7.31 8.60 11.41
C ASP A 214 7.87 9.98 10.99
N GLY A 215 7.14 11.05 11.31
CA GLY A 215 7.53 12.42 10.96
C GLY A 215 8.91 12.85 11.47
N ASP A 216 9.31 12.36 12.64
CA ASP A 216 10.61 12.64 13.27
C ASP A 216 11.76 11.80 12.67
N GLY A 217 11.42 10.88 11.76
CA GLY A 217 12.35 10.00 11.08
C GLY A 217 12.66 8.73 11.85
N THR A 218 11.96 8.43 12.94
CA THR A 218 12.20 7.20 13.68
C THR A 218 11.79 6.01 12.84
N VAL A 219 12.75 5.12 12.59
CA VAL A 219 12.56 3.93 11.78
C VAL A 219 12.17 2.78 12.69
N ARG A 220 11.07 2.12 12.37
CA ARG A 220 10.63 0.87 12.97
C ARG A 220 10.47 -0.15 11.86
N ARG A 221 10.46 -1.43 12.21
CA ARG A 221 10.21 -2.46 11.20
C ARG A 221 8.78 -2.38 10.63
N CYS A 222 7.80 -2.07 11.49
CA CYS A 222 6.37 -2.05 11.17
C CYS A 222 5.65 -1.03 12.06
N HIS A 223 4.54 -0.45 11.60
CA HIS A 223 3.72 0.49 12.38
C HIS A 223 3.22 -0.08 13.71
N PHE A 224 3.09 -1.40 13.81
CA PHE A 224 2.57 -2.09 15.00
C PHE A 224 3.68 -2.59 15.95
N VAL A 225 4.95 -2.51 15.54
CA VAL A 225 6.08 -2.94 16.35
C VAL A 225 6.82 -1.72 16.89
N ARG A 226 6.82 -1.56 18.21
CA ARG A 226 7.38 -0.37 18.88
C ARG A 226 8.90 -0.26 18.81
N ALA A 227 9.60 -1.40 18.74
CA ALA A 227 11.06 -1.45 18.75
C ALA A 227 11.64 -0.64 17.57
N GLU A 228 12.53 0.28 17.91
CA GLU A 228 13.18 1.19 16.97
C GLU A 228 14.41 0.54 16.35
N LEU A 229 14.62 0.80 15.06
CA LEU A 229 15.79 0.39 14.31
C LEU A 229 16.85 1.49 14.25
N GLY A 230 16.46 2.75 14.46
CA GLY A 230 17.31 3.93 14.36
C GLY A 230 16.52 5.10 13.77
N ASN A 231 17.22 6.11 13.26
CA ASN A 231 16.64 7.27 12.60
C ASN A 231 17.02 7.33 11.11
N LEU A 232 16.07 7.77 10.29
CA LEU A 232 16.18 7.87 8.84
C LEU A 232 17.23 8.92 8.44
N TYR A 233 17.26 10.03 9.17
CA TYR A 233 17.99 11.24 8.79
C TYR A 233 19.47 11.22 9.17
N ASP A 234 19.86 10.39 10.14
CA ASP A 234 21.27 10.14 10.48
C ASP A 234 21.78 8.79 9.92
N GLY A 235 20.90 7.99 9.31
CA GLY A 235 21.25 6.71 8.70
C GLY A 235 21.49 5.56 9.67
N SER A 236 21.33 5.76 10.98
CA SER A 236 21.57 4.75 12.02
C SER A 236 20.72 3.49 11.87
N TYR A 237 19.56 3.59 11.20
CA TYR A 237 18.68 2.45 10.94
C TYR A 237 19.31 1.35 10.09
N ARG A 238 20.29 1.69 9.23
CA ARG A 238 20.81 0.79 8.19
C ARG A 238 21.48 -0.44 8.77
N SER A 239 22.30 -0.29 9.82
CA SER A 239 22.98 -1.41 10.47
C SER A 239 22.01 -2.34 11.21
N ALA A 240 20.78 -1.87 11.49
CA ALA A 240 19.75 -2.66 12.15
C ALA A 240 18.82 -3.38 11.16
N LEU A 241 19.03 -3.26 9.84
CA LEU A 241 18.24 -3.99 8.86
C LEU A 241 18.66 -5.46 8.77
N GLY A 242 17.68 -6.36 8.66
CA GLY A 242 17.91 -7.78 8.45
C GLY A 242 16.68 -8.65 8.75
N PRO A 243 16.71 -9.91 8.31
CA PRO A 243 15.59 -10.84 8.47
C PRO A 243 15.31 -11.12 9.95
N ARG A 244 14.04 -11.06 10.35
CA ARG A 244 13.58 -11.33 11.73
C ARG A 244 12.15 -11.88 11.71
N GLY A 245 11.87 -12.84 12.59
CA GLY A 245 10.49 -13.28 12.84
C GLY A 245 9.62 -12.14 13.41
N CYS A 246 8.32 -12.12 13.10
CA CYS A 246 7.41 -11.12 13.68
C CYS A 246 7.30 -11.31 15.21
N PRO A 247 7.40 -10.23 16.03
CA PRO A 247 7.30 -10.35 17.49
C PRO A 247 5.85 -10.38 17.99
N LEU A 248 4.88 -10.05 17.15
CA LEU A 248 3.46 -10.05 17.52
C LEU A 248 2.89 -11.45 17.40
N ALA A 249 1.97 -11.82 18.29
CA ALA A 249 1.28 -13.10 18.21
C ALA A 249 0.41 -13.20 16.95
N VAL A 250 -0.26 -12.09 16.61
CA VAL A 250 -1.28 -12.00 15.57
C VAL A 250 -1.06 -10.71 14.76
N CYS A 251 -1.32 -10.77 13.45
CA CYS A 251 -1.31 -9.64 12.53
C CYS A 251 -2.62 -9.58 11.74
N ASP A 252 -3.31 -8.44 11.77
CA ASP A 252 -4.69 -8.28 11.29
C ASP A 252 -4.89 -7.09 10.34
N CYS A 253 -3.92 -6.17 10.25
CA CYS A 253 -3.99 -5.04 9.33
C CYS A 253 -3.32 -5.37 7.98
N HIS A 254 -3.95 -5.02 6.86
CA HIS A 254 -3.43 -5.29 5.51
C HIS A 254 -2.00 -4.78 5.30
N ILE A 255 -1.71 -3.55 5.72
CA ILE A 255 -0.36 -2.95 5.60
C ILE A 255 0.70 -3.71 6.41
N GLY A 256 0.28 -4.57 7.34
CA GLY A 256 1.14 -5.47 8.10
C GLY A 256 1.20 -6.86 7.47
N TYR A 257 0.05 -7.55 7.40
CA TYR A 257 0.02 -8.96 7.02
C TYR A 257 0.43 -9.19 5.56
N VAL A 258 0.28 -8.19 4.68
CA VAL A 258 0.74 -8.30 3.28
C VAL A 258 2.24 -8.59 3.20
N HIS A 259 3.00 -8.27 4.25
CA HIS A 259 4.44 -8.53 4.36
C HIS A 259 4.82 -9.83 5.08
N LEU A 260 3.86 -10.63 5.54
CA LEU A 260 4.12 -11.98 6.05
C LEU A 260 4.43 -12.91 4.87
N GLU A 261 5.61 -13.53 4.89
CA GLU A 261 6.06 -14.38 3.79
C GLU A 261 5.34 -15.72 3.73
N THR A 262 4.62 -16.08 4.80
CA THR A 262 3.76 -17.26 4.83
C THR A 262 2.44 -17.07 4.08
N LEU A 263 2.12 -15.84 3.66
CA LEU A 263 0.94 -15.55 2.85
C LEU A 263 1.35 -15.32 1.39
N PRO A 264 0.54 -15.76 0.40
CA PRO A 264 0.88 -15.65 -1.02
C PRO A 264 0.73 -14.22 -1.57
N LEU A 265 0.60 -13.22 -0.71
CA LEU A 265 0.14 -11.89 -1.09
C LEU A 265 1.17 -11.11 -1.92
N TYR A 266 2.47 -11.41 -1.77
CA TYR A 266 3.48 -10.85 -2.66
C TYR A 266 3.39 -11.41 -4.09
N ASP A 267 2.91 -12.65 -4.28
CA ASP A 267 2.67 -13.19 -5.62
C ASP A 267 1.37 -12.63 -6.20
N VAL A 268 0.35 -12.48 -5.36
CA VAL A 268 -0.96 -11.91 -5.74
C VAL A 268 -0.83 -10.45 -6.18
N PHE A 269 -0.13 -9.61 -5.38
CA PHE A 269 0.02 -8.18 -5.66
C PHE A 269 1.24 -7.87 -6.52
N ALA A 270 2.31 -8.66 -6.44
CA ALA A 270 3.58 -8.43 -7.13
C ALA A 270 4.03 -6.95 -7.05
N GLY A 271 4.08 -6.24 -8.18
CA GLY A 271 4.47 -4.83 -8.24
C GLY A 271 3.45 -3.83 -7.66
N GLY A 272 2.28 -4.29 -7.20
CA GLY A 272 1.18 -3.46 -6.70
C GLY A 272 0.87 -3.59 -5.20
N VAL A 273 1.82 -4.09 -4.40
CA VAL A 273 1.66 -4.27 -2.94
C VAL A 273 1.30 -2.95 -2.23
N LEU A 274 1.90 -1.82 -2.64
CA LEU A 274 1.73 -0.55 -1.92
C LEU A 274 0.39 0.12 -2.17
N GLU A 275 -0.16 -0.01 -3.37
CA GLU A 275 -1.45 0.53 -3.75
C GLU A 275 -2.59 -0.51 -3.67
N ARG A 276 -2.30 -1.70 -3.12
CA ARG A 276 -3.22 -2.84 -3.02
C ARG A 276 -3.84 -3.16 -4.39
N ILE A 277 -3.04 -3.29 -5.44
CA ILE A 277 -3.47 -3.65 -6.79
C ILE A 277 -2.89 -5.03 -7.18
N PRO A 278 -3.73 -6.06 -7.36
CA PRO A 278 -3.30 -7.39 -7.81
C PRO A 278 -2.61 -7.36 -9.17
N ALA A 279 -1.65 -8.25 -9.39
CA ALA A 279 -0.93 -8.37 -10.65
C ALA A 279 -1.81 -8.86 -11.82
N ARG A 280 -2.92 -9.52 -11.48
CA ARG A 280 -3.95 -10.03 -12.40
C ARG A 280 -5.32 -9.82 -11.78
N PRO A 281 -6.40 -9.70 -12.58
CA PRO A 281 -7.76 -9.68 -12.06
C PRO A 281 -7.99 -10.86 -11.10
N VAL A 282 -8.43 -10.56 -9.89
CA VAL A 282 -8.69 -11.58 -8.87
C VAL A 282 -9.96 -12.34 -9.28
N GLY A 283 -9.88 -13.67 -9.38
CA GLY A 283 -11.00 -14.52 -9.78
C GLY A 283 -10.91 -15.07 -11.20
N GLU A 284 -9.96 -14.64 -12.02
CA GLU A 284 -9.60 -15.39 -13.23
C GLU A 284 -8.68 -16.56 -12.84
N PRO A 285 -8.95 -17.81 -13.30
CA PRO A 285 -8.03 -18.90 -13.09
C PRO A 285 -6.67 -18.54 -13.69
N ALA A 286 -5.59 -18.85 -12.99
CA ALA A 286 -4.25 -18.72 -13.53
C ALA A 286 -4.21 -19.47 -14.86
N ARG A 287 -3.96 -18.76 -15.98
CA ARG A 287 -3.64 -19.43 -17.25
C ARG A 287 -2.48 -20.39 -16.95
N PRO A 288 -2.60 -21.69 -17.28
CA PRO A 288 -1.51 -22.62 -17.05
C PRO A 288 -0.28 -22.06 -17.76
N VAL A 289 0.82 -21.95 -17.01
CA VAL A 289 2.13 -21.71 -17.58
C VAL A 289 2.33 -22.82 -18.59
N ARG A 290 2.42 -22.49 -19.89
CA ARG A 290 2.78 -23.48 -20.90
C ARG A 290 4.13 -24.03 -20.49
N GLU A 291 4.16 -25.29 -20.08
CA GLU A 291 5.41 -26.02 -19.93
C GLU A 291 6.19 -25.89 -21.25
N PRO A 292 7.51 -25.65 -21.19
CA PRO A 292 8.31 -25.69 -22.40
C PRO A 292 8.21 -27.11 -22.97
N THR A 293 7.73 -27.21 -24.20
CA THR A 293 7.69 -28.44 -24.97
C THR A 293 9.08 -29.09 -24.92
N PRO A 294 9.23 -30.34 -24.47
CA PRO A 294 10.53 -31.02 -24.49
C PRO A 294 10.89 -31.28 -25.95
N GLY A 295 11.72 -30.43 -26.54
CA GLY A 295 12.15 -30.59 -27.93
C GLY A 295 12.69 -29.35 -28.65
N GLY A 296 12.74 -28.17 -28.03
CA GLY A 296 13.36 -26.99 -28.64
C GLY A 296 14.84 -26.88 -28.30
N LEU A 297 15.72 -27.08 -29.28
CA LEU A 297 17.16 -26.83 -29.20
C LEU A 297 17.44 -25.43 -28.63
N THR A 298 18.04 -25.37 -27.44
CA THR A 298 18.51 -24.14 -26.81
C THR A 298 19.83 -23.69 -27.46
N SER A 299 19.83 -22.52 -28.10
CA SER A 299 21.07 -21.78 -28.37
C SER A 299 21.66 -21.25 -27.05
N PRO A 300 22.99 -21.29 -26.86
CA PRO A 300 23.61 -20.88 -25.62
C PRO A 300 23.72 -19.35 -25.49
N ASP A 301 23.28 -18.83 -24.35
CA ASP A 301 23.48 -17.45 -23.89
C ASP A 301 24.90 -17.29 -23.27
N PRO A 302 25.74 -16.34 -23.74
CA PRO A 302 27.14 -16.25 -23.36
C PRO A 302 27.33 -15.42 -22.08
N ALA A 303 26.91 -15.92 -20.91
CA ALA A 303 27.17 -15.20 -19.66
C ALA A 303 27.23 -16.09 -18.40
N ARG A 304 28.02 -17.17 -18.43
CA ARG A 304 28.50 -17.79 -17.17
C ARG A 304 29.97 -18.21 -17.28
N ARG A 305 30.87 -17.32 -16.85
CA ARG A 305 32.24 -17.68 -16.46
C ARG A 305 32.17 -18.64 -15.28
N ARG A 306 32.67 -19.87 -15.44
CA ARG A 306 32.97 -20.79 -14.35
C ARG A 306 34.38 -20.50 -13.81
N LEU A 307 34.52 -20.39 -12.49
CA LEU A 307 35.81 -20.46 -11.79
C LEU A 307 36.20 -21.94 -11.60
N PRO A 308 37.49 -22.30 -11.71
CA PRO A 308 37.94 -23.69 -11.60
C PRO A 308 38.14 -24.14 -10.14
N LEU A 309 37.70 -25.37 -9.84
CA LEU A 309 38.06 -26.11 -8.64
C LEU A 309 39.38 -26.85 -8.90
N ALA A 310 40.35 -26.68 -7.99
CA ALA A 310 41.57 -27.46 -7.93
C ALA A 310 41.30 -28.82 -7.28
N GLY A 311 41.85 -29.88 -7.87
CA GLY A 311 41.96 -31.22 -7.27
C GLY A 311 43.12 -31.30 -6.26
N PRO A 312 43.70 -32.48 -5.98
CA PRO A 312 43.65 -33.74 -6.73
C PRO A 312 42.49 -34.70 -6.40
#